data_AF-A0A385N9W6-F1
#
_entry.id   AF-A0A385N9W6-F1
#
_cell.length_a   1.000
_cell.length_b   1.000
_cell.length_c   1.000
_cell.angle_alpha   90.00
_cell.angle_beta   90.00
_cell.angle_gamma   90.00
#
_symmetry.space_group_name_H-M   'P 1'
#
loop_
_entity.id
_entity.type
_entity.pdbx_description
1 polymer ?
#
loop_
_entity_poly.entity_id
_entity_poly.type
_entity_poly.pdbx_seq_one_letter_code
_entity_poly.pdbx_strand_id
1 'polypeptide(L)'
;MNPHTLALKQVLLPLVLGGSLILTGCNKADERAEQDTLSSDDKILQELSTEPVKNFAQTADDPHDITLLVDYDQRFSSMSDEMEDELIKMREAGTLTDEFAKTRKQDNIQSALNMLKELDLKTEQGRYIQTLMYQYWDNQAKIIQNKNAAPEQNVKGLGELIHAQEQLEHWQSQYSKQKDTTATGY
;
A
#
# COMPACT_ATOMS: atom_id res chain seq x y z
N MET A 1 33.59 45.37 -42.61
CA MET A 1 34.84 44.90 -41.97
C MET A 1 34.71 45.03 -40.47
N ASN A 2 35.08 44.01 -39.71
CA ASN A 2 35.48 44.13 -38.29
C ASN A 2 36.95 44.63 -38.24
N PRO A 3 37.66 44.78 -37.09
CA PRO A 3 37.28 44.60 -35.66
C PRO A 3 37.79 45.74 -34.71
N HIS A 4 37.78 45.47 -33.39
CA HIS A 4 38.57 46.12 -32.29
C HIS A 4 38.00 47.43 -31.67
N THR A 5 38.13 47.76 -30.36
CA THR A 5 38.57 47.03 -29.14
C THR A 5 38.16 47.77 -27.85
N LEU A 6 37.96 47.02 -26.75
CA LEU A 6 38.29 47.30 -25.32
C LEU A 6 38.25 48.73 -24.73
N ALA A 7 37.59 48.85 -23.56
CA ALA A 7 38.13 49.58 -22.40
C ALA A 7 37.49 49.11 -21.07
N LEU A 8 38.18 48.21 -20.36
CA LEU A 8 37.84 47.77 -18.99
C LEU A 8 38.34 48.81 -17.95
N LYS A 9 37.58 49.07 -16.88
CA LYS A 9 38.04 49.94 -15.78
C LYS A 9 37.44 49.55 -14.41
N GLN A 10 38.29 49.63 -13.37
CA GLN A 10 38.00 49.67 -11.92
C GLN A 10 37.64 48.33 -11.22
N VAL A 11 38.10 48.01 -9.99
CA VAL A 11 39.28 48.45 -9.17
C VAL A 11 39.53 47.41 -8.02
N LEU A 12 40.67 47.50 -7.33
CA LEU A 12 41.19 46.65 -6.22
C LEU A 12 40.53 46.88 -4.83
N LEU A 13 40.64 46.01 -3.79
CA LEU A 13 41.32 44.69 -3.67
C LEU A 13 40.56 43.58 -2.86
N PRO A 14 40.60 43.45 -1.50
CA PRO A 14 40.79 42.10 -0.92
C PRO A 14 39.61 41.53 -0.11
N LEU A 15 39.53 40.19 -0.05
CA LEU A 15 38.97 39.49 1.10
C LEU A 15 39.78 38.23 1.46
N VAL A 16 40.48 38.34 2.59
CA VAL A 16 40.86 37.31 3.59
C VAL A 16 41.14 35.87 3.11
N LEU A 17 42.40 35.45 3.26
CA LEU A 17 42.83 34.05 3.34
C LEU A 17 42.89 33.58 4.81
N GLY A 18 42.52 32.32 5.07
CA GLY A 18 43.07 31.52 6.17
C GLY A 18 42.10 31.16 7.31
N GLY A 19 41.63 29.91 7.31
CA GLY A 19 40.83 29.34 8.40
C GLY A 19 40.44 27.88 8.15
N SER A 20 41.39 26.95 8.31
CA SER A 20 41.16 25.52 8.06
C SER A 20 40.54 24.81 9.27
N LEU A 21 39.33 24.26 9.13
CA LEU A 21 38.82 23.24 10.06
C LEU A 21 38.11 22.09 9.31
N ILE A 22 38.86 20.98 9.24
CA ILE A 22 38.46 19.57 9.37
C ILE A 22 37.06 19.19 8.84
N LEU A 23 37.05 18.26 7.89
CA LEU A 23 35.89 17.51 7.41
C LEU A 23 35.10 16.90 8.58
N THR A 24 33.97 17.50 8.95
CA THR A 24 32.90 16.80 9.65
C THR A 24 32.39 15.72 8.70
N GLY A 25 32.56 14.45 9.05
CA GLY A 25 31.90 13.38 8.31
C GLY A 25 30.40 13.62 8.33
N CYS A 26 29.74 13.50 7.18
CA CYS A 26 28.28 13.48 7.11
C CYS A 26 27.78 12.20 7.78
N ASN A 27 27.68 12.22 9.11
CA ASN A 27 26.72 11.40 9.80
C ASN A 27 25.37 11.70 9.16
N LYS A 28 24.75 10.68 8.55
CA LYS A 28 23.30 10.66 8.39
C LYS A 28 22.72 10.64 9.80
N ALA A 29 22.53 11.83 10.37
CA ALA A 29 21.69 12.00 11.55
C ALA A 29 20.29 11.53 11.16
N ASP A 30 19.68 10.73 12.04
CA ASP A 30 18.46 9.98 11.77
C ASP A 30 17.30 10.84 11.20
N GLU A 31 17.00 10.66 9.91
CA GLU A 31 15.68 10.96 9.32
C GLU A 31 14.64 9.92 9.81
N ARG A 32 14.52 9.77 11.12
CA ARG A 32 13.54 8.90 11.81
C ARG A 32 12.88 9.59 13.02
N ALA A 33 12.95 10.91 13.08
CA ALA A 33 12.44 11.72 14.20
C ALA A 33 11.22 12.60 13.87
N GLU A 34 10.50 12.33 12.77
CA GLU A 34 9.29 13.09 12.37
C GLU A 34 8.00 12.24 12.24
N GLN A 35 7.99 10.98 12.68
CA GLN A 35 6.77 10.12 12.59
C GLN A 35 5.82 10.17 13.80
N ASP A 36 6.19 10.86 14.89
CA ASP A 36 5.43 10.81 16.16
C ASP A 36 4.74 12.14 16.55
N THR A 37 4.71 13.12 15.66
CA THR A 37 4.03 14.42 15.84
C THR A 37 2.70 14.54 15.10
N LEU A 38 2.38 13.58 14.23
CA LEU A 38 1.13 13.56 13.45
C LEU A 38 -0.08 13.26 14.35
N SER A 39 -1.19 13.95 14.10
CA SER A 39 -2.47 13.66 14.78
C SER A 39 -3.03 12.29 14.34
N SER A 40 -4.01 11.76 15.07
CA SER A 40 -4.68 10.51 14.68
C SER A 40 -5.34 10.62 13.29
N ASP A 41 -5.86 11.79 12.94
CA ASP A 41 -6.48 12.04 11.63
C ASP A 41 -5.44 12.09 10.50
N ASP A 42 -4.28 12.71 10.75
CA ASP A 42 -3.16 12.73 9.79
C ASP A 42 -2.61 11.31 9.55
N LYS A 43 -2.54 10.48 10.61
CA LYS A 43 -2.13 9.07 10.52
C LYS A 43 -3.13 8.26 9.69
N ILE A 44 -4.43 8.49 9.84
CA ILE A 44 -5.46 7.87 8.99
C ILE A 44 -5.32 8.32 7.53
N LEU A 45 -5.11 9.62 7.27
CA LEU A 45 -4.93 10.14 5.91
C LEU A 45 -3.65 9.60 5.24
N GLN A 46 -2.58 9.39 6.00
CA GLN A 46 -1.36 8.77 5.51
C GLN A 46 -1.60 7.31 5.08
N GLU A 47 -2.33 6.52 5.87
CA GLU A 47 -2.69 5.14 5.54
C GLU A 47 -3.66 5.04 4.34
N LEU A 48 -4.33 6.13 3.95
CA LEU A 48 -5.16 6.20 2.74
C LEU A 48 -4.39 6.64 1.48
N SER A 49 -3.10 6.99 1.60
CA SER A 49 -2.28 7.43 0.48
C SER A 49 -1.59 6.25 -0.20
N THR A 50 -2.00 5.91 -1.43
CA THR A 50 -1.43 4.77 -2.20
C THR A 50 -0.22 5.16 -3.05
N GLU A 51 0.65 4.18 -3.34
CA GLU A 51 1.70 4.34 -4.35
C GLU A 51 1.11 4.32 -5.77
N PRO A 52 1.75 4.95 -6.76
CA PRO A 52 1.30 4.83 -8.16
C PRO A 52 1.34 3.38 -8.65
N VAL A 53 0.34 2.97 -9.44
CA VAL A 53 0.26 1.62 -10.03
C VAL A 53 1.56 1.25 -10.76
N LYS A 54 2.26 0.25 -10.21
CA LYS A 54 3.48 -0.34 -10.79
C LYS A 54 3.16 -1.09 -12.08
N ASN A 55 3.95 -0.83 -13.12
CA ASN A 55 3.86 -1.56 -14.37
C ASN A 55 4.61 -2.91 -14.29
N PHE A 56 4.02 -3.95 -14.86
CA PHE A 56 4.61 -5.26 -15.07
C PHE A 56 4.51 -5.64 -16.56
N ALA A 57 5.33 -6.60 -16.99
CA ALA A 57 5.20 -7.16 -18.33
C ALA A 57 4.03 -8.14 -18.38
N GLN A 58 3.14 -8.00 -19.36
CA GLN A 58 2.05 -8.94 -19.60
C GLN A 58 2.58 -10.35 -19.88
N THR A 59 1.94 -11.36 -19.31
CA THR A 59 2.27 -12.77 -19.54
C THR A 59 1.07 -13.58 -20.02
N ALA A 60 1.32 -14.84 -20.39
CA ALA A 60 0.27 -15.78 -20.77
C ALA A 60 -0.56 -16.29 -19.57
N ASP A 61 0.01 -16.23 -18.36
CA ASP A 61 -0.65 -16.70 -17.13
C ASP A 61 -1.47 -15.60 -16.43
N ASP A 62 -1.41 -14.35 -16.92
CA ASP A 62 -2.14 -13.21 -16.35
C ASP A 62 -3.65 -13.48 -16.18
N PRO A 63 -4.39 -14.08 -17.15
CA PRO A 63 -5.81 -14.39 -16.96
C PRO A 63 -6.09 -15.42 -15.86
N HIS A 64 -5.14 -16.32 -15.57
CA HIS A 64 -5.24 -17.32 -14.49
C HIS A 64 -5.04 -16.64 -13.13
N ASP A 65 -3.96 -15.87 -12.96
CA ASP A 65 -3.68 -15.14 -11.72
C ASP A 65 -4.76 -14.10 -11.39
N ILE A 66 -5.24 -13.35 -12.40
CA ILE A 66 -6.37 -12.42 -12.26
C ILE A 66 -7.61 -13.16 -11.75
N THR A 67 -7.92 -14.33 -12.31
CA THR A 67 -9.10 -15.11 -11.91
C THR A 67 -8.99 -15.60 -10.46
N LEU A 68 -7.80 -16.05 -10.03
CA LEU A 68 -7.56 -16.47 -8.64
C LEU A 68 -7.69 -15.32 -7.65
N LEU A 69 -7.19 -14.13 -7.99
CA LEU A 69 -7.29 -12.94 -7.11
C LEU A 69 -8.72 -12.39 -7.03
N VAL A 70 -9.51 -12.49 -8.11
CA VAL A 70 -10.93 -12.11 -8.12
C VAL A 70 -11.79 -13.12 -7.35
N ASP A 71 -11.54 -14.43 -7.49
CA ASP A 71 -12.22 -15.46 -6.68
C ASP A 71 -11.93 -15.27 -5.18
N TYR A 72 -10.68 -14.96 -4.83
CA TYR A 72 -10.28 -14.60 -3.47
C TYR A 72 -11.11 -13.43 -2.92
N ASP A 73 -11.17 -12.31 -3.64
CA ASP A 73 -11.86 -11.09 -3.20
C ASP A 73 -13.38 -11.33 -3.06
N GLN A 74 -13.99 -12.03 -4.03
CA GLN A 74 -15.41 -12.37 -3.99
C GLN A 74 -15.75 -13.29 -2.81
N ARG A 75 -14.95 -14.34 -2.57
CA ARG A 75 -15.16 -15.28 -1.46
C ARG A 75 -14.91 -14.64 -0.10
N PHE A 76 -13.88 -13.81 0.01
CA PHE A 76 -13.59 -13.07 1.23
C PHE A 76 -14.70 -12.07 1.58
N SER A 77 -15.23 -11.35 0.58
CA SER A 77 -16.34 -10.43 0.75
C SER A 77 -17.61 -11.17 1.22
N SER A 78 -18.02 -12.24 0.52
CA SER A 78 -19.19 -13.04 0.91
C SER A 78 -19.10 -13.58 2.35
N MET A 79 -17.93 -14.08 2.76
CA MET A 79 -17.70 -14.56 4.13
C MET A 79 -17.71 -13.42 5.16
N SER A 80 -17.24 -12.22 4.79
CA SER A 80 -17.25 -11.05 5.67
C SER A 80 -18.65 -10.48 5.83
N ASP A 81 -19.45 -10.46 4.76
CA ASP A 81 -20.86 -10.06 4.78
C ASP A 81 -21.68 -11.01 5.67
N GLU A 82 -21.52 -12.33 5.51
CA GLU A 82 -22.15 -13.35 6.36
C GLU A 82 -21.80 -13.18 7.86
N MET A 83 -20.54 -12.84 8.16
CA MET A 83 -20.09 -12.54 9.52
C MET A 83 -20.71 -11.24 10.05
N GLU A 84 -20.76 -10.17 9.25
CA GLU A 84 -21.41 -8.91 9.68
C GLU A 84 -22.90 -9.15 9.99
N ASP A 85 -23.59 -9.93 9.15
CA ASP A 85 -24.97 -10.37 9.35
C ASP A 85 -25.17 -11.16 10.66
N GLU A 86 -24.24 -12.06 11.02
CA GLU A 86 -24.25 -12.77 12.31
C GLU A 86 -24.10 -11.77 13.48
N LEU A 87 -23.13 -10.87 13.40
CA LEU A 87 -22.83 -9.89 14.45
C LEU A 87 -23.97 -8.90 14.65
N ILE A 88 -24.67 -8.47 13.58
CA ILE A 88 -25.87 -7.62 13.65
C ILE A 88 -26.99 -8.37 14.36
N LYS A 89 -27.32 -9.61 13.94
CA LYS A 89 -28.39 -10.41 14.56
C LYS A 89 -28.13 -10.66 16.05
N MET A 90 -26.88 -10.91 16.45
CA MET A 90 -26.50 -11.06 17.85
C MET A 90 -26.57 -9.75 18.64
N ARG A 91 -26.27 -8.61 18.01
CA ARG A 91 -26.41 -7.28 18.63
C ARG A 91 -27.89 -6.98 18.91
N GLU A 92 -28.76 -7.23 17.95
CA GLU A 92 -30.22 -7.06 18.06
C GLU A 92 -30.84 -7.98 19.12
N ALA A 93 -30.35 -9.23 19.21
CA ALA A 93 -30.76 -10.18 20.24
C ALA A 93 -30.21 -9.88 21.65
N GLY A 94 -29.30 -8.91 21.78
CA GLY A 94 -28.60 -8.62 23.05
C GLY A 94 -27.63 -9.72 23.50
N THR A 95 -27.21 -10.61 22.60
CA THR A 95 -26.32 -11.75 22.87
C THR A 95 -24.89 -11.53 22.39
N LEU A 96 -24.61 -10.46 21.65
CA LEU A 96 -23.26 -10.10 21.23
C LEU A 96 -22.39 -9.72 22.43
N THR A 97 -21.25 -10.38 22.57
CA THR A 97 -20.20 -10.03 23.55
C THR A 97 -18.94 -9.57 22.83
N ASP A 98 -18.15 -8.71 23.49
CA ASP A 98 -16.89 -8.20 22.93
C ASP A 98 -15.90 -9.33 22.60
N GLU A 99 -15.86 -10.37 23.44
CA GLU A 99 -15.00 -11.54 23.21
C GLU A 99 -15.46 -12.32 21.97
N PHE A 100 -16.76 -12.52 21.77
CA PHE A 100 -17.28 -13.17 20.56
C PHE A 100 -16.99 -12.34 19.30
N ALA A 101 -17.26 -11.03 19.34
CA ALA A 101 -16.97 -10.12 18.22
C ALA A 101 -15.47 -10.13 17.87
N LYS A 102 -14.61 -10.17 18.88
CA LYS A 102 -13.16 -10.29 18.72
C LYS A 102 -12.77 -11.64 18.11
N THR A 103 -13.28 -12.76 18.63
CA THR A 103 -13.01 -14.10 18.08
C THR A 103 -13.43 -14.17 16.61
N ARG A 104 -14.63 -13.67 16.26
CA ARG A 104 -15.08 -13.61 14.86
C ARG A 104 -14.15 -12.79 13.96
N LYS A 105 -13.72 -11.60 14.40
CA LYS A 105 -12.72 -10.81 13.65
C LYS A 105 -11.38 -11.56 13.51
N GLN A 106 -10.94 -12.32 14.52
CA GLN A 106 -9.74 -13.16 14.43
C GLN A 106 -9.92 -14.30 13.42
N ASP A 107 -11.05 -15.00 13.45
CA ASP A 107 -11.40 -16.08 12.51
C ASP A 107 -11.38 -15.54 11.06
N ASN A 108 -11.99 -14.38 10.81
CA ASN A 108 -12.04 -13.78 9.46
C ASN A 108 -10.65 -13.39 8.93
N ILE A 109 -9.81 -12.76 9.78
CA ILE A 109 -8.41 -12.43 9.43
C ILE A 109 -7.62 -13.70 9.11
N GLN A 110 -7.80 -14.78 9.88
CA GLN A 110 -7.09 -16.03 9.65
C GLN A 110 -7.55 -16.72 8.35
N SER A 111 -8.84 -16.63 8.02
CA SER A 111 -9.39 -17.11 6.75
C SER A 111 -8.83 -16.34 5.55
N ALA A 112 -8.74 -15.01 5.62
CA ALA A 112 -8.07 -14.19 4.60
C ALA A 112 -6.61 -14.64 4.37
N LEU A 113 -5.83 -14.76 5.45
CA LEU A 113 -4.43 -15.19 5.40
C LEU A 113 -4.24 -16.62 4.86
N ASN A 114 -5.19 -17.52 5.09
CA ASN A 114 -5.13 -18.89 4.59
C ASN A 114 -5.48 -18.94 3.10
N MET A 115 -6.59 -18.33 2.69
CA MET A 115 -6.98 -18.27 1.28
C MET A 115 -5.91 -17.60 0.41
N LEU A 116 -5.28 -16.51 0.89
CA LEU A 116 -4.15 -15.89 0.19
C LEU A 116 -2.97 -16.84 -0.03
N LYS A 117 -2.61 -17.67 0.97
CA LYS A 117 -1.49 -18.64 0.86
C LYS A 117 -1.79 -19.78 -0.11
N GLU A 118 -3.06 -20.08 -0.34
CA GLU A 118 -3.51 -21.15 -1.23
C GLU A 118 -3.54 -20.72 -2.72
N LEU A 119 -3.38 -19.42 -3.02
CA LEU A 119 -3.34 -18.92 -4.39
C LEU A 119 -2.07 -19.36 -5.13
N ASP A 120 -2.23 -20.24 -6.11
CA ASP A 120 -1.15 -20.76 -6.97
C ASP A 120 -0.80 -19.78 -8.12
N LEU A 121 -0.27 -18.61 -7.73
CA LEU A 121 0.01 -17.48 -8.61
C LEU A 121 1.34 -17.63 -9.37
N LYS A 122 1.29 -17.50 -10.68
CA LYS A 122 2.39 -17.76 -11.64
C LYS A 122 3.20 -16.51 -11.97
N THR A 123 2.57 -15.35 -12.00
CA THR A 123 3.14 -14.08 -12.47
C THR A 123 3.87 -13.31 -11.37
N GLU A 124 4.72 -12.35 -11.73
CA GLU A 124 5.29 -11.39 -10.74
C GLU A 124 4.19 -10.48 -10.18
N GLN A 125 3.28 -10.00 -11.04
CA GLN A 125 2.21 -9.07 -10.66
C GLN A 125 1.23 -9.71 -9.66
N GLY A 126 0.80 -10.95 -9.91
CA GLY A 126 -0.07 -11.69 -9.01
C GLY A 126 0.55 -11.87 -7.62
N ARG A 127 1.81 -12.34 -7.55
CA ARG A 127 2.54 -12.48 -6.27
C ARG A 127 2.76 -11.13 -5.56
N TYR A 128 2.93 -10.05 -6.30
CA TYR A 128 3.03 -8.71 -5.73
C TYR A 128 1.71 -8.27 -5.09
N ILE A 129 0.57 -8.41 -5.79
CA ILE A 129 -0.77 -8.11 -5.26
C ILE A 129 -1.07 -8.97 -4.01
N GLN A 130 -0.79 -10.28 -4.08
CA GLN A 130 -0.90 -11.21 -2.95
C GLN A 130 -0.07 -10.75 -1.75
N THR A 131 1.15 -10.24 -1.96
CA THR A 131 2.03 -9.76 -0.89
C THR A 131 1.45 -8.55 -0.18
N LEU A 132 0.91 -7.58 -0.93
CA LEU A 132 0.25 -6.39 -0.37
C LEU A 132 -0.98 -6.76 0.47
N MET A 133 -1.87 -7.59 -0.07
CA MET A 133 -3.03 -8.10 0.66
C MET A 133 -2.61 -8.86 1.93
N TYR A 134 -1.56 -9.69 1.84
CA TYR A 134 -1.04 -10.45 2.97
C TYR A 134 -0.49 -9.55 4.08
N GLN A 135 0.24 -8.49 3.71
CA GLN A 135 0.81 -7.52 4.65
C GLN A 135 -0.28 -6.81 5.46
N TYR A 136 -1.38 -6.41 4.81
CA TYR A 136 -2.55 -5.86 5.51
C TYR A 136 -3.11 -6.85 6.54
N TRP A 137 -3.45 -8.08 6.13
CA TRP A 137 -4.06 -9.05 7.04
C TRP A 137 -3.12 -9.50 8.17
N ASP A 138 -1.82 -9.61 7.90
CA ASP A 138 -0.80 -9.93 8.90
C ASP A 138 -0.59 -8.76 9.90
N ASN A 139 -0.77 -7.51 9.46
CA ASN A 139 -0.84 -6.36 10.37
C ASN A 139 -2.10 -6.42 11.24
N GLN A 140 -3.28 -6.64 10.64
CA GLN A 140 -4.55 -6.78 11.38
C GLN A 140 -4.50 -7.91 12.42
N ALA A 141 -3.86 -9.04 12.09
CA ALA A 141 -3.65 -10.18 12.99
C ALA A 141 -2.80 -9.80 14.23
N LYS A 142 -1.78 -8.95 14.08
CA LYS A 142 -0.97 -8.45 15.19
C LYS A 142 -1.75 -7.45 16.05
N ILE A 143 -2.52 -6.56 15.41
CA ILE A 143 -3.31 -5.52 16.09
C ILE A 143 -4.36 -6.15 17.00
N ILE A 144 -5.14 -7.13 16.51
CA ILE A 144 -6.20 -7.77 17.30
C ILE A 144 -5.69 -8.59 18.49
N GLN A 145 -4.42 -9.02 18.46
CA GLN A 145 -3.76 -9.66 19.60
C GLN A 145 -3.24 -8.65 20.63
N ASN A 146 -2.91 -7.43 20.21
CA ASN A 146 -2.39 -6.37 21.08
C ASN A 146 -3.50 -5.70 21.90
N LYS A 147 -3.57 -6.05 23.20
CA LYS A 147 -4.53 -5.44 24.15
C LYS A 147 -4.34 -3.93 24.37
N ASN A 148 -3.19 -3.38 23.96
CA ASN A 148 -2.86 -1.96 24.08
C ASN A 148 -2.82 -1.25 22.71
N ALA A 149 -3.42 -1.83 21.67
CA ALA A 149 -3.50 -1.18 20.36
C ALA A 149 -4.37 0.08 20.46
N ALA A 150 -3.81 1.22 20.02
CA ALA A 150 -4.56 2.47 19.93
C ALA A 150 -5.57 2.41 18.75
N PRO A 151 -6.71 3.11 18.81
CA PRO A 151 -7.77 3.00 17.79
C PRO A 151 -7.32 3.24 16.36
N GLU A 152 -6.40 4.19 16.16
CA GLU A 152 -5.80 4.51 14.85
C GLU A 152 -4.97 3.36 14.26
N GLN A 153 -4.53 2.38 15.06
CA GLN A 153 -3.84 1.21 14.53
C GLN A 153 -4.76 0.32 13.69
N ASN A 154 -6.09 0.41 13.84
CA ASN A 154 -7.02 -0.41 13.05
C ASN A 154 -6.96 -0.13 11.53
N VAL A 155 -6.55 1.09 11.12
CA VAL A 155 -6.37 1.42 9.68
C VAL A 155 -4.97 1.10 9.17
N LYS A 156 -4.07 0.57 10.02
CA LYS A 156 -2.69 0.30 9.62
C LYS A 156 -2.62 -0.79 8.55
N GLY A 157 -1.88 -0.50 7.47
CA GLY A 157 -1.72 -1.34 6.30
C GLY A 157 -2.85 -1.17 5.27
N LEU A 158 -3.78 -0.24 5.48
CA LEU A 158 -4.95 -0.08 4.61
C LEU A 158 -4.52 0.41 3.21
N GLY A 159 -3.47 1.22 3.14
CA GLY A 159 -2.89 1.69 1.89
C GLY A 159 -2.38 0.54 1.02
N GLU A 160 -1.74 -0.47 1.61
CA GLU A 160 -1.33 -1.68 0.90
C GLU A 160 -2.53 -2.46 0.35
N LEU A 161 -3.65 -2.56 1.10
CA LEU A 161 -4.86 -3.22 0.61
C LEU A 161 -5.52 -2.46 -0.55
N ILE A 162 -5.69 -1.13 -0.41
CA ILE A 162 -6.24 -0.29 -1.48
C ILE A 162 -5.35 -0.37 -2.71
N HIS A 163 -4.02 -0.29 -2.53
CA HIS A 163 -3.08 -0.41 -3.63
C HIS A 163 -3.14 -1.78 -4.32
N ALA A 164 -3.35 -2.86 -3.57
CA ALA A 164 -3.58 -4.19 -4.14
C ALA A 164 -4.83 -4.25 -5.02
N GLN A 165 -5.91 -3.55 -4.63
CA GLN A 165 -7.15 -3.43 -5.40
C GLN A 165 -6.94 -2.58 -6.67
N GLU A 166 -6.29 -1.41 -6.57
CA GLU A 166 -5.93 -0.55 -7.71
C GLU A 166 -5.09 -1.31 -8.76
N GLN A 167 -4.13 -2.12 -8.29
CA GLN A 167 -3.27 -2.96 -9.12
C GLN A 167 -4.07 -4.04 -9.86
N LEU A 168 -5.00 -4.71 -9.18
CA LEU A 168 -5.86 -5.74 -9.77
C LEU A 168 -6.83 -5.14 -10.80
N GLU A 169 -7.51 -4.04 -10.47
CA GLU A 169 -8.43 -3.34 -11.38
C GLU A 169 -7.70 -2.85 -12.63
N HIS A 170 -6.52 -2.23 -12.46
CA HIS A 170 -5.71 -1.78 -13.59
C HIS A 170 -5.35 -2.95 -14.51
N TRP A 171 -4.89 -4.06 -13.95
CA TRP A 171 -4.49 -5.27 -14.68
C TRP A 171 -5.67 -5.87 -15.45
N GLN A 172 -6.82 -6.06 -14.80
CA GLN A 172 -8.07 -6.48 -15.45
C GLN A 172 -8.44 -5.56 -16.63
N SER A 173 -8.29 -4.25 -16.47
CA SER A 173 -8.63 -3.28 -17.52
C SER A 173 -7.81 -3.47 -18.81
N GLN A 174 -6.58 -3.98 -18.72
CA GLN A 174 -5.73 -4.23 -19.89
C GLN A 174 -6.30 -5.38 -20.74
N TYR A 175 -6.77 -6.45 -20.09
CA TYR A 175 -7.31 -7.64 -20.76
C TYR A 175 -8.73 -7.46 -21.28
N SER A 176 -9.54 -6.60 -20.65
CA SER A 176 -10.84 -6.19 -21.19
C SER A 176 -10.70 -5.41 -22.49
N LYS A 177 -9.83 -4.39 -22.52
CA LYS A 177 -9.59 -3.55 -23.73
C LYS A 177 -9.03 -4.34 -24.92
N GLN A 178 -8.26 -5.40 -24.66
CA GLN A 178 -7.70 -6.26 -25.70
C GLN A 178 -8.78 -7.10 -26.42
N LYS A 179 -9.85 -7.51 -25.73
CA LYS A 179 -10.99 -8.21 -26.35
C LYS A 179 -11.74 -7.30 -27.34
N ASP A 180 -11.98 -6.04 -26.98
CA ASP A 180 -12.68 -5.09 -27.85
C ASP A 180 -11.85 -4.72 -29.10
N THR A 181 -10.54 -4.55 -28.92
CA THR A 181 -9.61 -4.24 -30.02
C THR A 181 -9.45 -5.40 -31.01
N THR A 182 -9.55 -6.65 -30.54
CA THR A 182 -9.51 -7.84 -31.41
C THR A 182 -10.85 -8.16 -32.08
N ALA A 183 -11.97 -7.75 -31.47
CA ALA A 183 -13.31 -7.93 -32.02
C ALA A 183 -13.67 -6.93 -33.14
N THR A 184 -13.00 -5.78 -33.22
CA THR A 184 -13.27 -4.71 -34.20
C THR A 184 -12.34 -4.72 -35.42
N GLY A 185 -11.42 -5.68 -35.51
CA GLY A 185 -10.43 -5.82 -36.59
C GLY A 185 -10.74 -6.91 -37.62
N TYR A 186 -11.90 -6.85 -38.28
CA TYR A 186 -12.26 -7.69 -39.43
C TYR A 186 -13.02 -6.90 -40.51
#